data_AF-A0A9Q9ATR2-F1
#
_entry.id   AF-A0A9Q9ATR2-F1
#
_cell.length_a   1.000
_cell.length_b   1.000
_cell.length_c   1.000
_cell.angle_alpha   90.00
_cell.angle_beta   90.00
_cell.angle_gamma   90.00
#
_symmetry.space_group_name_H-M   'P 1'
#
loop_
_entity.id
_entity.type
_entity.pdbx_description
1 polymer ?
#
loop_
_entity_poly.entity_id
_entity_poly.type
_entity_poly.pdbx_seq_one_letter_code
_entity_poly.pdbx_strand_id
1 'polypeptide(L)'
;MGKIVHWSDWELEGREDCKLVQNEDGVELEGDVTGTRDSNYQGHYLVRTDASLRTREVVVEYINGPKLHITSDGKGNWNDHATGKPLPSLQGCLDVDFGITPATNTLPIKRLGLQNGQSRDITV
;
A
#
# COMPACT_ATOMS: atom_id res chain seq x y z
N MET A 1 -0.17 12.76 -15.60
CA MET A 1 0.02 11.52 -16.37
C MET A 1 0.55 10.46 -15.41
N GLY A 2 -0.09 9.28 -15.31
CA GLY A 2 0.39 8.20 -14.45
C GLY A 2 1.59 7.47 -15.04
N LYS A 3 2.38 6.79 -14.19
CA LYS A 3 3.43 5.86 -14.61
C LYS A 3 2.94 4.44 -14.38
N ILE A 4 3.25 3.54 -15.30
CA ILE A 4 3.04 2.09 -15.11
C ILE A 4 4.40 1.48 -14.84
N VAL A 5 4.48 0.67 -13.80
CA VAL A 5 5.68 -0.06 -13.38
C VAL A 5 5.34 -1.54 -13.28
N HIS A 6 6.27 -2.38 -13.72
CA HIS A 6 6.11 -3.81 -13.73
C HIS A 6 7.19 -4.43 -12.86
N TRP A 7 6.81 -5.38 -12.01
CA TRP A 7 7.75 -6.17 -11.22
C TRP A 7 7.52 -7.65 -11.44
N SER A 8 8.60 -8.40 -11.36
CA SER A 8 8.58 -9.85 -11.25
C SER A 8 9.54 -10.26 -10.16
N ASP A 9 9.20 -11.32 -9.44
CA ASP A 9 10.15 -11.92 -8.51
C ASP A 9 11.29 -12.60 -9.28
N TRP A 10 12.29 -13.09 -8.53
CA TRP A 10 13.49 -13.65 -9.13
C TRP A 10 13.24 -15.00 -9.82
N GLU A 11 12.27 -15.76 -9.33
CA GLU A 11 11.88 -17.08 -9.86
C GLU A 11 10.82 -16.99 -10.98
N LEU A 12 10.33 -15.77 -11.27
CA LEU A 12 9.30 -15.46 -12.27
C LEU A 12 7.93 -16.12 -12.01
N GLU A 13 7.64 -16.46 -10.76
CA GLU A 13 6.33 -16.98 -10.33
C GLU A 13 5.40 -15.87 -9.84
N GLY A 14 5.99 -14.76 -9.35
CA GLY A 14 5.30 -13.57 -8.90
C GLY A 14 5.39 -12.44 -9.92
N ARG A 15 4.27 -11.73 -10.13
CA ARG A 15 4.22 -10.56 -11.01
C ARG A 15 3.29 -9.48 -10.45
N GLU A 16 3.65 -8.24 -10.74
CA GLU A 16 2.83 -7.08 -10.52
C GLU A 16 2.85 -6.14 -11.71
N ASP A 17 1.68 -5.58 -12.04
CA ASP A 17 1.53 -4.40 -12.89
C ASP A 17 0.91 -3.28 -12.02
N CYS A 18 1.66 -2.22 -11.72
CA CYS A 18 1.25 -1.12 -10.85
C CYS A 18 1.18 0.22 -11.60
N LYS A 19 0.06 0.92 -11.46
CA LYS A 19 -0.11 2.32 -11.84
C LYS A 19 0.19 3.22 -10.65
N LEU A 20 1.14 4.14 -10.81
CA LEU A 20 1.43 5.22 -9.87
C LEU A 20 0.96 6.54 -10.44
N VAL A 21 0.07 7.22 -9.72
CA VAL A 21 -0.33 8.60 -10.00
C VAL A 21 0.09 9.49 -8.83
N GLN A 22 0.75 10.59 -9.12
CA GLN A 22 1.16 11.57 -8.11
C GLN A 22 0.77 12.98 -8.55
N ASN A 23 0.18 13.75 -7.64
CA ASN A 23 -0.19 15.15 -7.80
C ASN A 23 0.00 15.92 -6.47
N GLU A 24 -0.54 17.13 -6.36
CA GLU A 24 -0.45 17.96 -5.16
C GLU A 24 -1.22 17.39 -3.96
N ASP A 25 -2.25 16.58 -4.22
CA ASP A 25 -3.10 15.98 -3.18
C ASP A 25 -2.51 14.70 -2.59
N GLY A 26 -1.50 14.10 -3.25
CA GLY A 26 -0.80 12.91 -2.78
C GLY A 26 -0.43 11.93 -3.88
N VAL A 27 -0.36 10.66 -3.48
CA VAL A 27 -0.06 9.49 -4.33
C VAL A 27 -1.22 8.50 -4.29
N GLU A 28 -1.57 7.99 -5.47
CA GLU A 28 -2.40 6.79 -5.67
C GLU A 28 -1.51 5.69 -6.27
N LEU A 29 -1.53 4.51 -5.62
CA LEU A 29 -0.96 3.26 -6.13
C LEU A 29 -2.12 2.31 -6.40
N GLU A 30 -2.19 1.75 -7.59
CA GLU A 30 -3.21 0.78 -7.98
C GLU A 30 -2.53 -0.33 -8.77
N GLY A 31 -2.72 -1.59 -8.38
CA GLY A 31 -1.99 -2.67 -9.01
C GLY A 31 -2.71 -4.00 -9.01
N ASP A 32 -2.44 -4.78 -10.04
CA ASP A 32 -2.83 -6.18 -10.14
C ASP A 32 -1.62 -7.06 -9.88
N VAL A 33 -1.79 -8.07 -9.04
CA VAL A 33 -0.72 -8.94 -8.54
C VAL A 33 -1.11 -10.42 -8.67
N THR A 34 -0.13 -11.23 -9.06
CA THR A 34 -0.20 -12.69 -9.03
C THR A 34 1.02 -13.23 -8.30
N GLY A 35 0.88 -14.32 -7.56
CA GLY A 35 2.01 -14.99 -6.95
C GLY A 35 1.66 -16.33 -6.32
N THR A 36 2.67 -16.97 -5.73
CA THR A 36 2.60 -18.35 -5.24
C THR A 36 3.04 -18.48 -3.77
N ARG A 37 3.28 -17.35 -3.08
CA ARG A 37 3.65 -17.34 -1.65
C ARG A 37 2.54 -17.98 -0.83
N ASP A 38 2.87 -19.10 -0.19
CA ASP A 38 1.97 -20.01 0.55
C ASP A 38 0.94 -20.76 -0.33
N SER A 39 0.32 -20.07 -1.29
CA SER A 39 -0.59 -20.65 -2.30
C SER A 39 -0.67 -19.75 -3.53
N ASN A 40 -1.21 -20.26 -4.64
CA ASN A 40 -1.47 -19.43 -5.81
C ASN A 40 -2.54 -18.38 -5.48
N TYR A 41 -2.22 -17.11 -5.70
CA TYR A 41 -3.14 -16.00 -5.54
C TYR A 41 -3.10 -15.07 -6.74
N GLN A 42 -4.23 -14.41 -6.95
CA GLN A 42 -4.36 -13.26 -7.81
C GLN A 42 -5.23 -12.24 -7.10
N GLY A 43 -4.86 -10.97 -7.17
CA GLY A 43 -5.61 -9.91 -6.55
C GLY A 43 -5.32 -8.54 -7.14
N HIS A 44 -6.11 -7.59 -6.66
CA HIS A 44 -6.04 -6.19 -6.99
C HIS A 44 -5.89 -5.38 -5.69
N TYR A 45 -5.15 -4.28 -5.75
CA TYR A 45 -5.06 -3.36 -4.62
C TYR A 45 -5.13 -1.90 -5.06
N LEU A 46 -5.58 -1.06 -4.13
CA LEU A 46 -5.56 0.40 -4.22
C LEU A 46 -5.03 0.97 -2.91
N VAL A 47 -4.10 1.91 -2.99
CA VAL A 47 -3.62 2.71 -1.86
C VAL A 47 -3.68 4.18 -2.24
N ARG A 48 -4.36 4.99 -1.43
CA ARG A 48 -4.37 6.45 -1.54
C ARG A 48 -3.73 7.09 -0.33
N THR A 49 -3.02 8.19 -0.57
CA THR A 49 -2.38 8.99 0.46
C THR A 49 -2.86 10.43 0.44
N ASP A 50 -2.55 11.19 1.49
CA ASP A 50 -2.66 12.64 1.48
C ASP A 50 -1.40 13.32 0.91
N ALA A 51 -1.40 14.66 0.86
CA ALA A 51 -0.28 15.45 0.36
C ALA A 51 1.01 15.27 1.18
N SER A 52 0.90 14.80 2.43
CA SER A 52 2.03 14.42 3.29
C SER A 52 2.43 12.96 3.15
N LEU A 53 1.89 12.26 2.15
CA LEU A 53 2.13 10.85 1.82
C LEU A 53 1.76 9.89 2.94
N ARG A 54 0.81 10.25 3.81
CA ARG A 54 0.26 9.34 4.81
C ARG A 54 -0.91 8.58 4.21
N THR A 55 -0.98 7.27 4.44
CA THR A 55 -2.05 6.45 3.87
C THR A 55 -3.41 6.86 4.43
N ARG A 56 -4.40 6.97 3.53
CA ARG A 56 -5.77 7.41 3.82
C ARG A 56 -6.81 6.36 3.46
N GLU A 57 -6.55 5.56 2.43
CA GLU A 57 -7.45 4.50 1.99
C GLU A 57 -6.65 3.33 1.46
N VAL A 58 -7.09 2.12 1.81
CA VAL A 58 -6.54 0.87 1.34
C VAL A 58 -7.68 -0.05 0.93
N VAL A 59 -7.61 -0.57 -0.29
CA VAL A 59 -8.45 -1.65 -0.79
C VAL A 59 -7.56 -2.81 -1.22
N VAL A 60 -7.91 -4.03 -0.83
CA VAL A 60 -7.27 -5.27 -1.31
C VAL A 60 -8.35 -6.27 -1.62
N GLU A 61 -8.32 -6.85 -2.81
CA GLU A 61 -9.32 -7.78 -3.31
C GLU A 61 -8.64 -8.99 -3.96
N TYR A 62 -8.83 -10.18 -3.39
CA TYR A 62 -8.42 -11.41 -4.04
C TYR A 62 -9.51 -11.92 -4.98
N ILE A 63 -9.12 -12.48 -6.13
CA ILE A 63 -10.07 -13.14 -7.02
C ILE A 63 -10.70 -14.33 -6.30
N ASN A 64 -12.04 -14.35 -6.22
CA ASN A 64 -12.82 -15.36 -5.49
C ASN A 64 -12.42 -15.49 -4.00
N GLY A 65 -11.85 -14.44 -3.42
CA GLY A 65 -11.29 -14.46 -2.08
C GLY A 65 -11.79 -13.32 -1.19
N PRO A 66 -11.12 -13.09 -0.06
CA PRO A 66 -11.48 -12.01 0.84
C PRO A 66 -11.20 -10.64 0.22
N LYS A 67 -11.96 -9.65 0.70
CA LYS A 67 -11.78 -8.22 0.42
C LYS A 67 -11.52 -7.47 1.73
N LEU A 68 -10.58 -6.54 1.69
CA LEU A 68 -10.31 -5.57 2.74
C LEU A 68 -10.57 -4.17 2.18
N HIS A 69 -11.28 -3.33 2.95
CA HIS A 69 -11.40 -1.90 2.65
C HIS A 69 -11.36 -1.12 3.96
N ILE A 70 -10.28 -0.38 4.16
CA ILE A 70 -10.03 0.37 5.38
C ILE A 70 -9.61 1.80 5.06
N THR A 71 -9.90 2.72 5.96
CA THR A 71 -9.52 4.12 5.85
C THR A 71 -8.77 4.59 7.08
N SER A 72 -7.98 5.64 6.91
CA SER A 72 -7.20 6.27 7.97
C SER A 72 -7.44 7.77 8.01
N ASP A 73 -7.30 8.37 9.19
CA ASP A 73 -7.31 9.81 9.38
C ASP A 73 -5.95 10.47 9.06
N GLY A 74 -4.92 9.69 8.70
CA GLY A 74 -3.56 10.16 8.47
C GLY A 74 -2.80 10.50 9.76
N LYS A 75 -3.33 10.15 10.93
CA LYS A 75 -2.70 10.33 12.25
C LYS A 75 -2.49 9.00 12.98
N GLY A 76 -2.68 7.89 12.27
CA GLY A 76 -2.53 6.53 12.78
C GLY A 76 -3.80 5.94 13.37
N ASN A 77 -4.98 6.55 13.15
CA ASN A 77 -6.25 5.93 13.49
C ASN A 77 -6.85 5.32 12.23
N TRP A 78 -7.19 4.03 12.29
CA TRP A 78 -7.72 3.27 11.17
C TRP A 78 -9.11 2.75 11.47
N ASN A 79 -9.94 2.69 10.44
CA ASN A 79 -11.32 2.24 10.53
C ASN A 79 -11.65 1.30 9.38
N ASP A 80 -12.49 0.30 9.65
CA ASP A 80 -13.18 -0.45 8.61
C ASP A 80 -14.09 0.50 7.81
N HIS A 81 -13.98 0.50 6.49
CA HIS A 81 -14.68 1.48 5.66
C HIS A 81 -16.20 1.30 5.69
N ALA A 82 -16.69 0.05 5.71
CA ALA A 82 -18.11 -0.25 5.62
C ALA A 82 -18.85 0.01 6.93
N THR A 83 -18.22 -0.32 8.06
CA THR A 83 -18.84 -0.25 9.39
C THR A 83 -18.42 0.98 10.18
N GLY A 84 -17.34 1.67 9.78
CA GLY A 84 -16.74 2.77 10.52
C GLY A 84 -16.07 2.35 11.83
N LYS A 85 -16.01 1.06 12.14
CA LYS A 85 -15.43 0.57 13.40
C LYS A 85 -13.92 0.79 13.43
N PRO A 86 -13.34 1.25 14.55
CA PRO A 86 -11.90 1.41 14.67
C PRO A 86 -11.18 0.06 14.58
N LEU A 87 -9.94 0.09 14.12
CA LEU A 87 -9.01 -1.04 14.03
C LEU A 87 -7.80 -0.80 14.94
N PRO A 88 -7.91 -1.06 16.26
CA PRO A 88 -6.86 -0.69 17.23
C PRO A 88 -5.52 -1.39 16.99
N SER A 89 -5.52 -2.53 16.30
CA SER A 89 -4.29 -3.25 15.92
C SER A 89 -3.41 -2.46 14.94
N LEU A 90 -3.96 -1.48 14.24
CA LEU A 90 -3.25 -0.61 13.29
C LEU A 90 -2.91 0.76 13.89
N GLN A 91 -3.13 0.94 15.19
CA GLN A 91 -2.93 2.23 15.85
C GLN A 91 -1.48 2.70 15.70
N GLY A 92 -1.30 3.90 15.17
CA GLY A 92 0.00 4.52 14.96
C GLY A 92 0.65 4.23 13.60
N CYS A 93 0.12 3.29 12.80
CA CYS A 93 0.61 3.04 11.45
C CYS A 93 0.26 4.22 10.54
N LEU A 94 1.26 4.79 9.85
CA LEU A 94 1.06 5.89 8.89
C LEU A 94 1.19 5.43 7.43
N ASP A 95 1.86 4.32 7.21
CA ASP A 95 2.11 3.73 5.91
C ASP A 95 1.54 2.31 5.91
N VAL A 96 1.02 1.88 4.78
CA VAL A 96 0.67 0.48 4.54
C VAL A 96 1.89 -0.24 3.95
N ASP A 97 2.12 -1.49 4.35
CA ASP A 97 3.13 -2.37 3.75
C ASP A 97 2.49 -3.67 3.27
N PHE A 98 2.67 -3.96 1.99
CA PHE A 98 2.17 -5.18 1.35
C PHE A 98 3.35 -6.08 1.00
N GLY A 99 3.42 -7.24 1.66
CA GLY A 99 4.45 -8.25 1.38
C GLY A 99 4.40 -8.90 -0.02
N ILE A 100 3.52 -8.44 -0.90
CA ILE A 100 3.33 -8.91 -2.29
C ILE A 100 3.76 -7.87 -3.33
N THR A 101 4.12 -6.65 -2.93
CA THR A 101 4.56 -5.57 -3.84
C THR A 101 5.64 -4.70 -3.21
N PRO A 102 6.69 -4.30 -3.96
CA PRO A 102 7.63 -3.29 -3.49
C PRO A 102 7.06 -1.85 -3.58
N ALA A 103 5.92 -1.63 -4.23
CA ALA A 103 5.39 -0.30 -4.53
C ALA A 103 5.13 0.52 -3.27
N THR A 104 4.60 -0.12 -2.21
CA THR A 104 4.27 0.51 -0.93
C THR A 104 5.47 1.12 -0.23
N ASN A 105 6.68 0.59 -0.45
CA ASN A 105 7.93 1.15 0.09
C ASN A 105 8.21 2.59 -0.38
N THR A 106 7.65 2.98 -1.51
CA THR A 106 7.76 4.36 -2.03
C THR A 106 7.22 5.38 -1.04
N LEU A 107 6.18 5.02 -0.27
CA LEU A 107 5.48 5.93 0.63
C LEU A 107 6.37 6.41 1.79
N PRO A 108 6.91 5.53 2.66
CA PRO A 108 7.78 5.97 3.75
C PRO A 108 9.09 6.60 3.24
N ILE A 109 9.67 6.11 2.13
CA ILE A 109 10.88 6.69 1.54
C ILE A 109 10.67 8.17 1.21
N LYS A 110 9.59 8.49 0.49
CA LYS A 110 9.29 9.88 0.11
C LYS A 110 8.80 10.71 1.30
N ARG A 111 7.99 10.13 2.18
CA ARG A 111 7.43 10.81 3.35
C ARG A 111 8.50 11.23 4.36
N LEU A 112 9.48 10.36 4.61
CA LEU A 112 10.52 10.62 5.59
C LEU A 112 11.62 11.53 5.03
N GLY A 113 11.89 11.50 3.72
CA GLY A 113 12.89 12.36 3.09
C GLY A 113 14.28 12.23 3.71
N LEU A 114 14.62 11.02 4.18
CA LEU A 114 15.86 10.74 4.90
C LEU A 114 17.07 11.11 4.03
N GLN A 115 18.06 11.74 4.67
CA GLN A 115 19.34 12.04 4.04
C GLN A 115 20.27 10.83 4.12
N ASN A 116 21.31 10.82 3.29
CA ASN A 116 22.32 9.75 3.31
C ASN A 116 22.87 9.55 4.72
N GLY A 117 22.88 8.28 5.18
CA GLY A 117 23.34 7.89 6.51
C GLY A 117 22.29 8.04 7.62
N GLN A 118 21.10 8.58 7.35
CA GLN A 118 19.99 8.60 8.31
C GLN A 118 19.19 7.31 8.27
N SER A 119 18.69 6.91 9.43
CA SER A 119 17.77 5.79 9.61
C SER A 119 16.62 6.20 10.53
N ARG A 120 15.47 5.55 10.34
CA ARG A 120 14.32 5.77 11.21
C ARG A 120 13.45 4.52 11.24
N ASP A 121 13.10 4.09 12.44
CA ASP A 121 12.10 3.05 12.64
C ASP A 121 10.70 3.61 12.37
N ILE A 122 9.86 2.78 11.76
CA ILE A 122 8.46 3.06 11.47
C ILE A 122 7.60 1.89 11.93
N THR A 123 6.33 2.18 12.18
CA THR A 123 5.29 1.17 12.41
C THR A 123 4.50 1.02 11.12
N VAL A 124 4.39 -0.22 10.63
CA VAL A 124 3.60 -0.64 9.47
C VAL A 124 2.67 -1.77 9.86
#